data_AF-A0A0B4GSV6-F1
#
_entry.id   AF-A0A0B4GSV6-F1
#
_cell.length_a   1.000
_cell.length_b   1.000
_cell.length_c   1.000
_cell.angle_alpha   90.00
_cell.angle_beta   90.00
_cell.angle_gamma   90.00
#
_symmetry.space_group_name_H-M   'P 1'
#
loop_
_entity.id
_entity.type
_entity.pdbx_description
1 polymer ?
#
loop_
_entity_poly.entity_id
_entity_poly.type
_entity_poly.pdbx_seq_one_letter_code
_entity_poly.pdbx_strand_id
1 'polypeptide(L)'
;MRNWRTPIGALDRGNRAARQAAIPDGQAAAVIPPTLALVRRQDKTPTGLPKSTMIAQRVGIAALRRGARPSLFPFIKVATGGMQARPVATAKISQDDGHQILVKQRLQRPVSPNLGIYKIEQTWLGHSAWTRITGCTLSAAAYAYFAAYLVAPLAGWHLETASLVSAFAALPFAVKGGVKFLLGFPFAYHFINGLRHLWFDLGKGFAKPSIKRGEMVLWTSSILSGLYLAFGL
;
A
#
# COMPACT_ATOMS: atom_id res chain seq x y z
N MET A 1 -13.31 -24.23 27.22
CA MET A 1 -12.35 -23.78 26.18
C MET A 1 -12.83 -24.35 24.84
N ARG A 2 -13.17 -23.50 23.85
CA ARG A 2 -13.82 -23.93 22.59
C ARG A 2 -12.77 -23.93 21.47
N ASN A 3 -12.48 -25.11 20.92
CA ASN A 3 -11.44 -25.36 19.91
C ASN A 3 -11.82 -24.74 18.55
N TRP A 4 -11.06 -23.75 18.07
CA TRP A 4 -11.27 -23.07 16.78
C TRP A 4 -10.32 -23.57 15.68
N ARG A 5 -10.28 -24.87 15.43
CA ARG A 5 -9.59 -25.42 14.25
C ARG A 5 -10.64 -25.76 13.19
N THR A 6 -10.95 -24.82 12.32
CA THR A 6 -11.61 -25.14 11.04
C THR A 6 -10.59 -25.77 10.11
N PRO A 7 -10.85 -26.96 9.52
CA PRO A 7 -9.95 -27.56 8.56
C PRO A 7 -9.94 -26.73 7.28
N ILE A 8 -8.74 -26.34 6.86
CA ILE A 8 -8.43 -25.45 5.71
C ILE A 8 -9.01 -25.97 4.37
N GLY A 9 -9.49 -27.22 4.31
CA GLY A 9 -10.08 -27.83 3.10
C GLY A 9 -11.60 -27.70 2.92
N ALA A 10 -12.35 -27.15 3.88
CA ALA A 10 -13.82 -27.12 3.78
C ALA A 10 -14.36 -25.93 2.95
N LEU A 11 -13.65 -24.80 2.93
CA LEU A 11 -14.12 -23.58 2.24
C LEU A 11 -13.90 -23.60 0.71
N ASP A 12 -12.95 -24.40 0.20
CA ASP A 12 -12.65 -24.45 -1.24
C ASP A 12 -13.63 -25.34 -2.04
N ARG A 13 -14.31 -26.29 -1.37
CA ARG A 13 -15.25 -27.22 -2.05
C ARG A 13 -16.60 -26.59 -2.37
N GLY A 14 -17.13 -25.72 -1.50
CA GLY A 14 -18.41 -25.04 -1.75
C GLY A 14 -18.34 -24.02 -2.88
N ASN A 15 -17.19 -23.38 -3.07
CA ASN A 15 -17.04 -22.29 -4.03
C ASN A 15 -16.75 -22.78 -5.48
N ARG A 16 -16.31 -24.03 -5.65
CA ARG A 16 -16.16 -24.65 -6.99
C ARG A 16 -17.50 -25.06 -7.58
N ALA A 17 -18.40 -25.63 -6.77
CA ALA A 17 -19.74 -26.01 -7.22
C ALA A 17 -20.58 -24.79 -7.62
N ALA A 18 -20.46 -23.68 -6.89
CA ALA A 18 -21.16 -22.44 -7.22
C ALA A 18 -20.62 -21.73 -8.49
N ARG A 19 -19.32 -21.87 -8.78
CA ARG A 19 -18.70 -21.26 -9.98
C ARG A 19 -19.02 -22.01 -11.28
N GLN A 20 -19.43 -23.27 -11.20
CA GLN A 20 -19.80 -24.07 -12.37
C GLN A 20 -21.28 -23.94 -12.77
N ALA A 21 -22.10 -23.29 -11.94
CA ALA A 21 -23.55 -23.21 -12.15
C ALA A 21 -24.07 -21.86 -12.69
N ALA A 22 -23.20 -20.89 -13.01
CA ALA A 22 -23.62 -19.51 -13.31
C ALA A 22 -22.94 -18.87 -14.53
N ILE A 23 -22.88 -19.57 -15.66
CA ILE A 23 -22.58 -18.93 -16.95
C ILE A 23 -23.69 -19.33 -17.94
N PRO A 24 -24.67 -18.45 -18.21
CA PRO A 24 -25.51 -18.61 -19.38
C PRO A 24 -24.69 -18.31 -20.62
N ASP A 25 -24.75 -19.22 -21.59
CA ASP A 25 -24.06 -19.10 -22.87
C ASP A 25 -24.61 -17.92 -23.68
N GLY A 26 -23.74 -16.95 -23.96
CA GLY A 26 -23.97 -15.93 -24.98
C GLY A 26 -23.86 -14.50 -24.48
N GLN A 27 -23.08 -13.72 -25.23
CA GLN A 27 -22.89 -12.26 -25.14
C GLN A 27 -21.81 -11.76 -24.18
N ALA A 28 -20.60 -11.55 -24.73
CA ALA A 28 -19.78 -10.37 -24.46
C ALA A 28 -18.65 -10.29 -25.50
N ALA A 29 -18.95 -9.67 -26.63
CA ALA A 29 -17.96 -9.13 -27.54
C ALA A 29 -17.77 -7.63 -27.21
N ALA A 30 -16.52 -7.15 -27.33
CA ALA A 30 -16.06 -5.75 -27.21
C ALA A 30 -16.12 -5.18 -25.78
N VAL A 31 -15.14 -4.44 -25.24
CA VAL A 31 -14.41 -3.29 -25.78
C VAL A 31 -13.07 -3.16 -25.03
N ILE A 32 -11.93 -3.09 -25.73
CA ILE A 32 -10.66 -2.55 -25.20
C ILE A 32 -10.17 -1.52 -26.23
N PRO A 33 -9.95 -0.25 -25.86
CA PRO A 33 -9.56 0.79 -26.81
C PRO A 33 -8.08 0.65 -27.23
N PRO A 34 -7.72 0.96 -28.48
CA PRO A 34 -6.33 0.98 -28.93
C PRO A 34 -5.82 2.42 -29.00
N THR A 35 -4.78 2.79 -28.25
CA THR A 35 -3.75 3.81 -28.61
C THR A 35 -2.83 4.03 -27.39
N LEU A 36 -1.54 3.65 -27.47
CA LEU A 36 -0.37 4.49 -27.81
C LEU A 36 0.57 4.60 -26.59
N ALA A 37 1.69 3.89 -26.62
CA ALA A 37 2.99 4.46 -26.25
C ALA A 37 4.10 3.57 -26.80
N LEU A 38 4.62 4.02 -27.92
CA LEU A 38 5.77 3.53 -28.66
C LEU A 38 7.04 3.67 -27.79
N VAL A 39 7.43 2.63 -27.05
CA VAL A 39 8.81 2.55 -26.53
C VAL A 39 9.65 1.85 -27.58
N ARG A 40 10.30 2.68 -28.41
CA ARG A 40 11.36 2.29 -29.34
C ARG A 40 12.43 1.52 -28.55
N ARG A 41 12.50 0.19 -28.76
CA ARG A 41 13.66 -0.62 -28.35
C ARG A 41 14.90 -0.02 -29.03
N GLN A 42 15.82 0.53 -28.24
CA GLN A 42 17.21 0.61 -28.65
C GLN A 42 17.84 -0.76 -28.38
N ASP A 43 18.19 -1.44 -29.45
CA ASP A 43 19.00 -2.64 -29.49
C ASP A 43 20.48 -2.25 -29.37
N LYS A 44 21.07 -2.46 -28.19
CA LYS A 44 22.51 -2.71 -28.11
C LYS A 44 22.72 -4.21 -28.35
N THR A 45 23.16 -4.55 -29.56
CA THR A 45 23.61 -5.89 -29.94
C THR A 45 24.91 -6.25 -29.23
N PRO A 46 24.98 -7.34 -28.43
CA PRO A 46 26.24 -8.01 -28.16
C PRO A 46 26.61 -8.83 -29.40
N THR A 47 27.80 -8.56 -29.92
CA THR A 47 28.43 -9.24 -31.05
C THR A 47 28.70 -10.71 -30.73
N GLY A 48 28.16 -11.61 -31.56
CA GLY A 48 28.59 -13.01 -31.64
C GLY A 48 27.51 -14.02 -31.28
N LEU A 49 26.71 -14.44 -32.27
CA LEU A 49 26.07 -15.76 -32.41
C LEU A 49 25.42 -15.83 -33.82
N PRO A 50 25.40 -16.99 -34.48
CA PRO A 50 25.10 -17.11 -35.91
C PRO A 50 23.64 -16.78 -36.25
N LYS A 51 23.50 -16.10 -37.39
CA LYS A 51 22.22 -15.77 -38.04
C LYS A 51 21.48 -17.05 -38.44
N SER A 52 20.16 -16.97 -38.37
CA SER A 52 19.15 -17.93 -38.84
C SER A 52 18.61 -18.90 -37.79
N THR A 53 17.44 -18.54 -37.24
CA THR A 53 16.27 -19.43 -37.14
C THR A 53 15.09 -18.50 -36.81
N MET A 54 14.50 -17.90 -37.85
CA MET A 54 13.14 -17.36 -37.69
C MET A 54 12.21 -18.55 -37.55
N ILE A 55 11.62 -18.73 -36.37
CA ILE A 55 10.55 -19.69 -36.12
C ILE A 55 9.32 -19.22 -36.90
N ALA A 56 9.21 -19.68 -38.14
CA ALA A 56 8.04 -19.57 -38.98
C ALA A 56 6.96 -20.53 -38.45
N GLN A 57 6.09 -20.06 -37.57
CA GLN A 57 4.97 -20.88 -37.07
C GLN A 57 3.61 -20.17 -37.09
N ARG A 58 3.39 -19.25 -38.04
CA ARG A 58 2.10 -18.56 -38.20
C ARG A 58 1.56 -18.49 -39.62
N VAL A 59 1.90 -19.44 -40.49
CA VAL A 59 1.33 -19.52 -41.85
C VAL A 59 0.89 -20.95 -42.12
N GLY A 60 -0.32 -21.33 -41.71
CA GLY A 60 -0.82 -22.68 -41.96
C GLY A 60 -2.33 -22.88 -41.87
N ILE A 61 -3.09 -21.94 -41.30
CA ILE A 61 -4.55 -22.15 -41.07
C ILE A 61 -5.43 -21.35 -42.05
N ALA A 62 -4.86 -20.49 -42.90
CA ALA A 62 -5.64 -19.67 -43.83
C ALA A 62 -5.90 -20.30 -45.22
N ALA A 63 -5.18 -21.36 -45.60
CA ALA A 63 -5.26 -21.91 -46.97
C ALA A 63 -6.37 -22.95 -47.19
N LEU A 64 -7.00 -23.49 -46.14
CA LEU A 64 -7.96 -24.59 -46.26
C LEU A 64 -9.44 -24.13 -46.39
N ARG A 65 -9.70 -22.90 -46.88
CA ARG A 65 -11.07 -22.37 -47.03
C ARG A 65 -11.51 -22.06 -48.45
N ARG A 66 -10.68 -22.30 -49.46
CA ARG A 66 -10.98 -21.87 -50.84
C ARG A 66 -11.13 -23.02 -51.83
N GLY A 67 -12.00 -23.97 -51.51
CA GLY A 67 -12.32 -25.07 -52.42
C GLY A 67 -13.39 -26.02 -51.89
N ALA A 68 -14.61 -25.55 -51.65
CA ALA A 68 -15.75 -26.43 -51.40
C ALA A 68 -16.98 -25.92 -52.16
N ARG A 69 -17.43 -26.70 -53.14
CA ARG A 69 -18.71 -26.53 -53.84
C ARG A 69 -19.86 -26.72 -52.84
N PRO A 70 -21.02 -26.05 -53.02
CA PRO A 70 -22.16 -26.24 -52.13
C PRO A 70 -22.75 -27.64 -52.34
N SER A 71 -22.60 -28.52 -51.35
CA SER A 71 -23.30 -29.80 -51.25
C SER A 71 -24.61 -29.59 -50.49
N LEU A 72 -25.72 -30.07 -51.05
CA LEU A 72 -27.10 -29.92 -50.55
C LEU A 72 -27.46 -30.84 -49.35
N PHE A 73 -26.48 -31.39 -48.64
CA PHE A 73 -26.72 -32.22 -47.46
C PHE A 73 -26.22 -31.53 -46.18
N PRO A 74 -27.01 -31.48 -45.09
CA PRO A 74 -26.61 -30.84 -43.85
C PRO A 74 -25.61 -31.72 -43.13
N PHE A 75 -24.32 -31.52 -43.37
CA PHE A 75 -23.28 -32.10 -42.53
C PHE A 75 -23.25 -31.36 -41.19
N ILE A 76 -23.63 -32.05 -40.12
CA ILE A 76 -23.43 -31.59 -38.74
C ILE A 76 -21.91 -31.47 -38.53
N LYS A 77 -21.42 -30.22 -38.48
CA LYS A 77 -20.04 -29.95 -38.08
C LYS A 77 -19.94 -30.19 -36.58
N VAL A 78 -19.62 -31.42 -36.20
CA VAL A 78 -19.15 -31.72 -34.85
C VAL A 78 -17.85 -30.94 -34.65
N ALA A 79 -17.93 -29.84 -33.91
CA ALA A 79 -16.77 -29.13 -33.43
C ALA A 79 -16.09 -30.01 -32.38
N THR A 80 -15.20 -30.91 -32.82
CA THR A 80 -14.27 -31.56 -31.91
C THR A 80 -13.39 -30.46 -31.35
N GLY A 81 -13.70 -30.03 -30.12
CA GLY A 81 -12.87 -29.12 -29.34
C GLY A 81 -11.52 -29.78 -29.10
N GLY A 82 -10.61 -29.62 -30.04
CA GLY A 82 -9.28 -30.17 -29.96
C GLY A 82 -8.62 -29.62 -28.71
N MET A 83 -8.34 -30.49 -27.74
CA MET A 83 -7.50 -30.18 -26.60
C MET A 83 -6.15 -29.76 -27.14
N GLN A 84 -5.91 -28.45 -27.24
CA GLN A 84 -4.61 -27.93 -27.59
C GLN A 84 -3.63 -28.24 -26.45
N ALA A 85 -2.90 -29.34 -26.58
CA ALA A 85 -1.75 -29.61 -25.73
C ALA A 85 -0.71 -28.52 -26.01
N ARG A 86 -0.46 -27.67 -25.01
CA ARG A 86 0.61 -26.68 -25.05
C ARG A 86 1.87 -27.33 -24.47
N PRO A 87 2.84 -27.77 -25.28
CA PRO A 87 4.07 -28.30 -24.74
C PRO A 87 4.77 -27.20 -23.94
N VAL A 88 5.01 -27.45 -22.65
CA VAL A 88 5.79 -26.55 -21.79
C VAL A 88 7.25 -26.95 -21.96
N ALA A 89 7.99 -26.19 -22.76
CA ALA A 89 9.43 -26.37 -22.89
C ALA A 89 10.12 -25.79 -21.65
N THR A 90 10.90 -26.63 -20.95
CA THR A 90 11.75 -26.18 -19.84
C THR A 90 13.18 -25.97 -20.35
N ALA A 91 13.79 -24.85 -19.98
CA ALA A 91 15.19 -24.58 -20.23
C ALA A 91 16.00 -24.87 -18.96
N LYS A 92 17.20 -25.44 -19.10
CA LYS A 92 18.17 -25.48 -17.99
C LYS A 92 18.74 -24.07 -17.84
N ILE A 93 18.54 -23.46 -16.67
CA ILE A 93 19.04 -22.13 -16.36
C ILE A 93 19.96 -22.23 -15.14
N SER A 94 20.97 -21.36 -15.07
CA SER A 94 21.77 -21.23 -13.85
C SER A 94 20.93 -20.60 -12.73
N GLN A 95 21.29 -20.85 -11.47
CA GLN A 95 20.57 -20.26 -10.33
C GLN A 95 20.60 -18.71 -10.39
N ASP A 96 21.71 -18.14 -10.82
CA ASP A 96 21.87 -16.68 -10.95
C ASP A 96 20.95 -16.10 -12.03
N ASP A 97 20.86 -16.76 -13.19
CA ASP A 97 19.95 -16.35 -14.25
C ASP A 97 18.48 -16.44 -13.80
N GLY A 98 18.15 -17.50 -13.05
CA GLY A 98 16.84 -17.67 -12.43
C GLY A 98 16.51 -16.55 -11.46
N HIS A 99 17.47 -16.17 -10.61
CA HIS A 99 17.31 -15.07 -9.69
C HIS A 99 17.04 -13.75 -10.43
N GLN A 100 17.80 -13.47 -11.50
CA GLN A 100 17.62 -12.26 -12.31
C GLN A 100 16.26 -12.22 -13.01
N ILE A 101 15.77 -13.36 -13.50
CA ILE A 101 14.41 -13.46 -14.07
C ILE A 101 13.37 -13.14 -13.01
N LEU A 102 13.49 -13.70 -11.80
CA LEU A 102 12.55 -13.44 -10.71
C LEU A 102 12.60 -11.97 -10.26
N VAL A 103 13.76 -11.33 -10.21
CA VAL A 103 13.90 -9.90 -9.93
C VAL A 103 13.20 -9.06 -11.00
N LYS A 104 13.45 -9.35 -12.29
CA LYS A 104 12.77 -8.67 -13.41
C LYS A 104 11.26 -8.84 -13.34
N GLN A 105 10.78 -10.03 -13.00
CA GLN A 105 9.35 -10.29 -12.80
C GLN A 105 8.77 -9.51 -11.60
N ARG A 106 9.49 -9.40 -10.48
CA ARG A 106 9.03 -8.64 -9.29
C ARG A 106 8.87 -7.16 -9.59
N LEU A 107 9.73 -6.58 -10.43
CA LEU A 107 9.63 -5.17 -10.86
C LEU A 107 8.38 -4.90 -11.70
N GLN A 108 7.86 -5.90 -12.42
CA GLN A 108 6.67 -5.77 -13.26
C GLN A 108 5.36 -6.02 -12.50
N ARG A 109 5.43 -6.50 -11.25
CA ARG A 109 4.22 -6.73 -10.44
C ARG A 109 3.77 -5.39 -9.86
N PRO A 110 2.52 -4.96 -10.11
CA PRO A 110 2.02 -3.74 -9.48
C PRO A 110 1.92 -3.93 -7.97
N VAL A 111 2.22 -2.86 -7.23
CA VAL A 111 1.96 -2.81 -5.79
C VAL A 111 0.45 -2.58 -5.61
N SER A 112 -0.22 -3.43 -4.83
CA SER A 112 -1.64 -3.23 -4.53
C SER A 112 -1.86 -1.91 -3.80
N PRO A 113 -2.98 -1.20 -4.02
CA PRO A 113 -3.30 0.02 -3.27
C PRO A 113 -3.28 -0.25 -1.76
N ASN A 114 -2.78 0.71 -0.98
CA ASN A 114 -2.57 0.58 0.46
C ASN A 114 -3.30 1.70 1.23
N LEU A 115 -2.60 2.64 1.84
CA LEU A 115 -3.17 3.73 2.66
C LEU A 115 -4.27 4.51 1.94
N GLY A 116 -4.21 4.64 0.61
CA GLY A 116 -5.22 5.33 -0.18
C GLY A 116 -6.59 4.64 -0.26
N ILE A 117 -6.69 3.35 0.07
CA ILE A 117 -7.97 2.60 0.07
C ILE A 117 -8.35 2.07 1.47
N TYR A 118 -7.51 2.29 2.47
CA TYR A 118 -7.73 1.80 3.81
C TYR A 118 -8.70 2.70 4.57
N LYS A 119 -9.61 2.08 5.33
CA LYS A 119 -10.57 2.77 6.19
C LYS A 119 -9.85 3.57 7.28
N ILE A 120 -10.22 4.84 7.44
CA ILE A 120 -9.60 5.76 8.41
C ILE A 120 -10.01 5.45 9.86
N GLU A 121 -11.12 4.75 10.09
CA GLU A 121 -11.59 4.34 11.41
C GLU A 121 -10.78 3.17 12.00
N GLN A 122 -9.75 2.71 11.28
CA GLN A 122 -8.84 1.70 11.77
C GLN A 122 -7.76 2.29 12.69
N THR A 123 -7.23 1.42 13.53
CA THR A 123 -6.23 1.73 14.56
C THR A 123 -4.94 2.37 14.07
N TRP A 124 -4.61 2.21 12.77
CA TRP A 124 -3.35 2.68 12.20
C TRP A 124 -3.22 4.20 12.23
N LEU A 125 -4.29 4.94 11.88
CA LEU A 125 -4.24 6.40 11.84
C LEU A 125 -4.36 6.96 13.26
N GLY A 126 -5.37 6.49 13.99
CA GLY A 126 -5.78 7.02 15.29
C GLY A 126 -4.66 7.10 16.32
N HIS A 127 -4.02 5.99 16.67
CA HIS A 127 -2.97 5.97 17.70
C HIS A 127 -1.56 5.66 17.20
N SER A 128 -1.41 4.88 16.12
CA SER A 128 -0.07 4.50 15.64
C SER A 128 0.59 5.59 14.81
N ALA A 129 -0.12 6.21 13.87
CA ALA A 129 0.43 7.32 13.10
C ALA A 129 0.59 8.57 13.97
N TRP A 130 -0.41 8.90 14.80
CA TRP A 130 -0.34 10.08 15.66
C TRP A 130 0.79 10.03 16.69
N THR A 131 1.14 8.86 17.27
CA THR A 131 2.33 8.82 18.16
C THR A 131 3.61 9.20 17.44
N ARG A 132 3.74 8.83 16.16
CA ARG A 132 4.88 9.20 15.33
C ARG A 132 4.83 10.68 14.97
N ILE A 133 3.69 11.18 14.54
CA ILE A 133 3.50 12.59 14.17
C ILE A 133 3.82 13.49 15.36
N THR A 134 3.25 13.23 16.54
CA THR A 134 3.49 14.04 17.73
C THR A 134 4.93 13.91 18.21
N GLY A 135 5.49 12.69 18.21
CA GLY A 135 6.89 12.45 18.57
C GLY A 135 7.86 13.20 17.66
N CYS A 136 7.71 13.04 16.34
CA CYS A 136 8.52 13.75 15.35
C CYS A 136 8.34 15.27 15.46
N THR A 137 7.13 15.77 15.71
CA THR A 137 6.88 17.21 15.87
C THR A 137 7.63 17.76 17.08
N LEU A 138 7.54 17.10 18.24
CA LEU A 138 8.23 17.51 19.46
C LEU A 138 9.75 17.41 19.32
N SER A 139 10.26 16.32 18.75
CA SER A 139 11.69 16.16 18.49
C SER A 139 12.20 17.21 17.51
N ALA A 140 11.48 17.46 16.41
CA ALA A 140 11.86 18.48 15.43
C ALA A 140 11.87 19.88 16.06
N ALA A 141 10.87 20.22 16.87
CA ALA A 141 10.83 21.48 17.60
C ALA A 141 12.02 21.62 18.56
N ALA A 142 12.32 20.58 19.33
CA ALA A 142 13.46 20.57 20.26
C ALA A 142 14.80 20.72 19.51
N TYR A 143 15.05 19.91 18.48
CA TYR A 143 16.28 19.97 17.71
C TYR A 143 16.44 21.31 16.98
N ALA A 144 15.37 21.83 16.38
CA ALA A 144 15.41 23.14 15.75
C ALA A 144 15.75 24.25 16.76
N TYR A 145 15.14 24.21 17.96
CA TYR A 145 15.43 25.17 19.01
C TYR A 145 16.88 25.09 19.48
N PHE A 146 17.39 23.90 19.83
CA PHE A 146 18.75 23.76 20.34
C PHE A 146 19.81 24.07 19.27
N ALA A 147 19.57 23.68 18.01
CA ALA A 147 20.46 24.04 16.91
C ALA A 147 20.46 25.57 16.67
N ALA A 148 19.29 26.20 16.68
CA ALA A 148 19.19 27.65 16.53
C ALA A 148 19.85 28.39 17.70
N TYR A 149 19.67 27.89 18.93
CA TYR A 149 20.30 28.44 20.13
C TYR A 149 21.84 28.38 20.02
N LEU A 150 22.39 27.27 19.54
CA LEU A 150 23.83 27.13 19.32
C LEU A 150 24.37 28.10 18.25
N VAL A 151 23.61 28.33 17.18
CA VAL A 151 24.00 29.23 16.08
C VAL A 151 23.75 30.71 16.42
N ALA A 152 22.88 31.00 17.40
CA ALA A 152 22.41 32.34 17.70
C ALA A 152 23.52 33.39 17.91
N PRO A 153 24.62 33.12 18.64
CA PRO A 153 25.70 34.10 18.80
C PRO A 153 26.43 34.44 17.50
N LEU A 154 26.50 33.50 16.55
CA LEU A 154 27.15 33.69 15.25
C LEU A 154 26.27 34.48 14.28
N ALA A 155 24.94 34.34 14.42
CA ALA A 155 23.96 35.01 13.58
C ALA A 155 23.44 36.34 14.17
N GLY A 156 23.87 36.69 15.38
CA GLY A 156 23.35 37.85 16.11
C GLY A 156 21.90 37.71 16.56
N TRP A 157 21.40 36.48 16.72
CA TRP A 157 20.02 36.22 17.17
C TRP A 157 19.94 36.23 18.70
N HIS A 158 18.80 36.70 19.22
CA HIS A 158 18.53 36.71 20.66
C HIS A 158 17.53 35.62 21.03
N LEU A 159 18.01 34.39 21.23
CA LEU A 159 17.20 33.23 21.65
C LEU A 159 17.28 32.93 23.15
N GLU A 160 17.84 33.85 23.93
CA GLU A 160 17.86 33.74 25.39
C GLU A 160 16.46 33.85 25.98
N THR A 161 16.27 33.23 27.15
CA THR A 161 14.98 33.16 27.85
C THR A 161 14.29 34.52 27.98
N ALA A 162 15.03 35.59 28.30
CA ALA A 162 14.46 36.93 28.45
C ALA A 162 13.85 37.48 27.15
N SER A 163 14.52 37.25 26.02
CA SER A 163 14.07 37.68 24.69
C SER A 163 12.86 36.88 24.23
N LEU A 164 12.85 35.57 24.48
CA LEU A 164 11.71 34.71 24.15
C LEU A 164 10.47 35.07 24.99
N VAL A 165 10.65 35.27 26.30
CA VAL A 165 9.53 35.63 27.19
C VAL A 165 8.95 36.99 26.82
N SER A 166 9.79 37.99 26.54
CA SER A 166 9.30 39.31 26.12
C SER A 166 8.59 39.28 24.76
N ALA A 167 9.16 38.59 23.77
CA ALA A 167 8.52 38.40 22.46
C ALA A 167 7.18 37.65 22.59
N PHE A 168 7.14 36.58 23.39
CA PHE A 168 5.92 35.82 23.63
C PHE A 168 4.88 36.64 24.41
N ALA A 169 5.30 37.46 25.36
CA ALA A 169 4.43 38.35 26.13
C ALA A 169 3.79 39.44 25.26
N ALA A 170 4.42 39.85 24.16
CA ALA A 170 3.86 40.82 23.22
C ALA A 170 2.75 40.23 22.31
N LEU A 171 2.60 38.90 22.23
CA LEU A 171 1.62 38.27 21.35
C LEU A 171 0.16 38.49 21.83
N PRO A 172 -0.81 38.57 20.90
CA PRO A 172 -2.24 38.56 21.25
C PRO A 172 -2.62 37.30 22.03
N PHE A 173 -3.64 37.41 22.90
CA PHE A 173 -4.10 36.29 23.75
C PHE A 173 -4.39 35.01 22.95
N ALA A 174 -5.09 35.13 21.82
CA ALA A 174 -5.40 34.00 20.96
C ALA A 174 -4.14 33.30 20.40
N VAL A 175 -3.13 34.08 20.02
CA VAL A 175 -1.86 33.54 19.50
C VAL A 175 -1.08 32.85 20.61
N LYS A 176 -1.02 33.42 21.82
CA LYS A 176 -0.39 32.79 22.99
C LYS A 176 -1.04 31.43 23.28
N GLY A 177 -2.38 31.40 23.34
CA GLY A 177 -3.14 30.17 23.55
C GLY A 177 -2.88 29.15 22.46
N GLY A 178 -2.90 29.57 21.20
CA GLY A 178 -2.62 28.72 20.04
C GLY A 178 -1.22 28.09 20.09
N VAL A 179 -0.18 28.87 20.34
CA VAL A 179 1.20 28.35 20.44
C VAL A 179 1.34 27.37 21.59
N LYS A 180 0.80 27.70 22.78
CA LYS A 180 0.85 26.78 23.93
C LYS A 180 0.08 25.50 23.67
N PHE A 181 -1.09 25.57 23.03
CA PHE A 181 -1.87 24.37 22.69
C PHE A 181 -1.17 23.52 21.62
N LEU A 182 -0.58 24.15 20.59
CA LEU A 182 0.16 23.46 19.55
C LEU A 182 1.39 22.70 20.06
N LEU A 183 1.98 23.12 21.18
CA LEU A 183 3.06 22.39 21.84
C LEU A 183 2.54 21.43 22.93
N GLY A 184 1.53 21.85 23.70
CA GLY A 184 0.96 21.09 24.81
C GLY A 184 0.16 19.88 24.37
N PHE A 185 -0.65 19.99 23.32
CA PHE A 185 -1.43 18.88 22.77
C PHE A 185 -0.55 17.71 22.29
N PRO A 186 0.44 17.90 21.38
CA PRO A 186 1.26 16.78 20.94
C PRO A 186 2.07 16.18 22.10
N PHE A 187 2.52 17.00 23.07
CA PHE A 187 3.18 16.51 24.28
C PHE A 187 2.26 15.58 25.10
N ALA A 188 1.08 16.06 25.47
CA ALA A 188 0.11 15.28 26.23
C ALA A 188 -0.29 13.99 25.49
N TYR A 189 -0.59 14.11 24.19
CA TYR A 189 -0.95 12.98 23.35
C TYR A 189 0.17 11.94 23.30
N HIS A 190 1.41 12.36 23.01
CA HIS A 190 2.55 11.44 22.90
C HIS A 190 2.81 10.72 24.23
N PHE A 191 2.73 11.45 25.35
CA PHE A 191 2.92 10.90 26.68
C PHE A 191 1.84 9.87 27.04
N ILE A 192 0.56 10.24 26.94
CA ILE A 192 -0.57 9.37 27.31
C ILE A 192 -0.62 8.15 26.40
N ASN A 193 -0.43 8.33 25.08
CA ASN A 193 -0.38 7.20 24.16
C ASN A 193 0.87 6.34 24.37
N GLY A 194 2.00 6.93 24.78
CA GLY A 194 3.19 6.20 25.19
C GLY A 194 2.91 5.23 26.35
N LEU A 195 2.20 5.68 27.39
CA LEU A 195 1.75 4.80 28.48
C LEU A 195 0.86 3.66 27.98
N ARG A 196 -0.04 3.95 27.04
CA ARG A 196 -0.88 2.94 26.40
C ARG A 196 -0.06 1.94 25.55
N HIS A 197 0.98 2.40 24.86
CA HIS A 197 1.89 1.54 24.12
C HIS A 197 2.66 0.61 25.06
N LEU A 198 3.17 1.12 26.19
CA LEU A 198 3.76 0.28 27.23
C LEU A 198 2.74 -0.75 27.74
N TRP A 199 1.49 -0.37 27.95
CA TRP A 199 0.42 -1.31 28.34
C TRP A 199 0.20 -2.43 27.30
N PHE A 200 0.37 -2.13 26.01
CA PHE A 200 0.33 -3.11 24.93
C PHE A 200 1.57 -4.01 24.92
N ASP A 201 2.74 -3.46 25.24
CA ASP A 201 3.99 -4.23 25.38
C ASP A 201 3.90 -5.26 26.52
N LEU A 202 3.09 -4.98 27.55
CA LEU A 202 2.74 -5.96 28.60
C LEU A 202 1.76 -7.07 28.13
N GLY A 203 1.36 -7.10 26.86
CA GLY A 203 0.41 -8.10 26.35
C GLY A 203 -1.06 -7.81 26.70
N LYS A 204 -1.40 -6.61 27.18
CA LYS A 204 -2.74 -6.26 27.67
C LYS A 204 -3.51 -5.35 26.70
N GLY A 205 -4.84 -5.39 26.76
CA GLY A 205 -5.70 -4.40 26.09
C GLY A 205 -6.01 -4.64 24.60
N PHE A 206 -5.72 -5.82 24.06
CA PHE A 206 -5.94 -6.17 22.65
C PHE A 206 -7.40 -6.48 22.25
N ALA A 207 -8.33 -6.55 23.20
CA ALA A 207 -9.74 -6.75 22.89
C ALA A 207 -10.30 -5.52 22.15
N LYS A 208 -11.06 -5.73 21.06
CA LYS A 208 -11.62 -4.64 20.24
C LYS A 208 -12.37 -3.57 21.05
N PRO A 209 -13.24 -3.91 22.02
CA PRO A 209 -13.91 -2.90 22.84
C PRO A 209 -12.93 -2.08 23.68
N SER A 210 -11.89 -2.72 24.22
CA SER A 210 -10.84 -2.05 25.00
C SER A 210 -10.03 -1.09 24.15
N ILE A 211 -9.69 -1.48 22.91
CA ILE A 211 -8.99 -0.61 21.96
C ILE A 211 -9.83 0.65 21.66
N LYS A 212 -11.12 0.49 21.36
CA LYS A 212 -12.02 1.61 21.07
C LYS A 212 -12.20 2.57 22.25
N ARG A 213 -12.41 2.02 23.46
CA ARG A 213 -12.52 2.85 24.68
C ARG A 213 -11.21 3.56 24.97
N GLY A 214 -10.09 2.85 24.87
CA GLY A 214 -8.76 3.43 25.07
C GLY A 214 -8.44 4.55 24.08
N GLU A 215 -8.89 4.43 22.83
CA GLU A 215 -8.76 5.50 21.83
C GLU A 215 -9.61 6.73 22.18
N MET A 216 -10.87 6.53 22.59
CA MET A 216 -11.71 7.63 23.06
C MET A 216 -11.09 8.35 24.25
N VAL A 217 -10.64 7.60 25.26
CA VAL A 217 -9.98 8.15 26.46
C VAL A 217 -8.69 8.88 26.08
N LEU A 218 -7.90 8.33 25.16
CA LEU A 218 -6.67 8.96 24.68
C LEU A 218 -6.96 10.34 24.07
N TRP A 219 -7.91 10.43 23.14
CA TRP A 219 -8.25 11.70 22.50
C TRP A 219 -8.78 12.73 23.48
N THR A 220 -9.74 12.35 24.33
CA THR A 220 -10.36 13.29 25.28
C THR A 220 -9.35 13.77 26.31
N SER A 221 -8.58 12.86 26.93
CA SER A 221 -7.54 13.24 27.90
C SER A 221 -6.46 14.12 27.27
N SER A 222 -6.01 13.81 26.06
CA SER A 222 -4.96 14.61 25.38
C SER A 222 -5.44 16.03 25.04
N ILE A 223 -6.67 16.18 24.59
CA ILE A 223 -7.26 17.50 24.30
C ILE A 223 -7.41 18.31 25.60
N LEU A 224 -7.99 17.69 26.64
CA LEU A 224 -8.16 18.36 27.94
C LEU A 224 -6.83 18.75 28.56
N SER A 225 -5.83 17.86 28.55
CA SER A 225 -4.48 18.17 29.03
C SER A 225 -3.80 19.24 28.16
N GLY A 226 -3.98 19.23 26.84
CA GLY A 226 -3.46 20.29 25.97
C GLY A 226 -4.07 21.66 26.27
N LEU A 227 -5.39 21.72 26.50
CA LEU A 227 -6.09 22.94 26.91
C LEU A 227 -5.66 23.40 28.30
N TYR A 228 -5.50 22.47 29.25
CA TYR A 228 -4.95 22.75 30.58
C TYR A 228 -3.56 23.39 30.49
N LEU A 229 -2.65 22.80 29.71
CA LEU A 229 -1.31 23.34 29.51
C LEU A 229 -1.32 24.70 28.80
N ALA A 230 -2.32 24.96 27.95
CA ALA A 230 -2.46 26.22 27.24
C ALA A 230 -2.98 27.36 28.13
N PHE A 231 -3.99 27.08 28.97
CA PHE A 231 -4.77 28.12 29.65
C PHE A 231 -4.76 28.03 31.19
N GLY A 232 -4.30 26.92 31.77
CA GLY A 232 -4.24 26.71 33.21
C GLY A 232 -5.62 26.57 33.88
N LEU A 233 -6.62 26.11 33.13
CA LEU A 233 -8.03 25.95 33.56
C LEU A 233 -8.25 24.73 34.44
#